data_AF-A0A7H4MUV8-F1
#
_entry.id   AF-A0A7H4MUV8-F1
#
_cell.length_a   1.000
_cell.length_b   1.000
_cell.length_c   1.000
_cell.angle_alpha   90.00
_cell.angle_beta   90.00
_cell.angle_gamma   90.00
#
_symmetry.space_group_name_H-M   'P 1'
#
loop_
_entity.id
_entity.type
_entity.pdbx_description
1 polymer ?
#
loop_
_entity_poly.entity_id
_entity_poly.type
_entity_poly.pdbx_seq_one_letter_code
_entity_poly.pdbx_strand_id
1 'polypeptide(L)' 'MRPQFDPILVDEPVPVNGRIHKTVLDKPGLRRGAEPRL' A
#
# COMPACT_ATOMS: atom_id res chain seq x y z
N MET A 1 -9.16 -7.04 -6.61
CA MET A 1 -8.95 -5.66 -6.13
C MET A 1 -7.49 -5.33 -6.37
N ARG A 2 -7.17 -4.13 -6.87
CA ARG A 2 -5.78 -3.70 -7.11
C ARG A 2 -5.42 -2.53 -6.18
N PRO A 3 -4.14 -2.34 -5.83
CA PRO A 3 -3.70 -1.14 -5.14
C PRO A 3 -4.02 0.14 -5.93
N GLN A 4 -4.25 1.26 -5.23
CA GLN A 4 -4.63 2.53 -5.84
C GLN A 4 -3.49 3.14 -6.65
N PHE A 5 -2.25 2.94 -6.21
CA PHE A 5 -1.04 3.51 -6.77
C PHE A 5 -0.13 2.45 -7.41
N ASP A 6 -0.65 1.29 -7.80
CA ASP A 6 0.09 0.31 -8.60
C ASP A 6 0.50 0.93 -9.95
N PRO A 7 1.77 0.81 -10.41
CA PRO A 7 2.89 0.08 -9.81
C PRO A 7 3.87 0.93 -8.98
N ILE A 8 3.48 2.16 -8.60
CA ILE A 8 4.32 3.14 -7.92
C ILE A 8 4.62 2.69 -6.49
N LEU A 9 3.58 2.40 -5.68
CA LEU A 9 3.75 2.01 -4.28
C LEU A 9 3.86 0.48 -4.13
N VAL A 10 4.98 0.04 -3.57
CA VAL A 10 5.14 -1.33 -3.09
C VAL A 10 4.44 -1.47 -1.73
N ASP A 11 3.77 -2.61 -1.52
CA ASP A 11 3.06 -2.97 -0.27
C ASP A 11 1.92 -2.01 0.14
N GLU A 12 1.28 -1.36 -0.83
CA GLU A 12 0.10 -0.55 -0.56
C GLU A 12 -1.06 -1.41 -0.02
N PRO A 13 -1.68 -1.03 1.11
CA PRO A 13 -2.76 -1.79 1.70
C PRO A 13 -4.04 -1.73 0.85
N VAL A 14 -4.56 -2.92 0.50
CA VAL A 14 -5.86 -3.07 -0.16
C VAL A 14 -6.93 -3.50 0.85
N PRO A 15 -8.19 -3.04 0.70
CA PRO A 15 -9.29 -3.52 1.54
C PRO A 15 -9.48 -5.04 1.46
N VAL A 16 -9.64 -5.67 2.63
CA VAL A 16 -10.01 -7.08 2.77
C VAL A 16 -11.44 -7.13 3.31
N ASN A 17 -12.34 -7.82 2.60
CA ASN A 17 -13.78 -7.80 2.89
C ASN A 17 -14.36 -6.38 2.99
N GLY A 18 -13.89 -5.47 2.14
CA GLY A 18 -14.33 -4.07 2.07
C GLY A 18 -13.85 -3.19 3.23
N ARG A 19 -12.91 -3.65 4.06
CA ARG A 19 -12.39 -2.90 5.22
C ARG A 19 -10.86 -2.93 5.29
N ILE A 20 -10.28 -1.91 5.90
CA ILE A 20 -8.87 -1.88 6.31
C ILE A 20 -8.85 -1.80 7.83
N HIS A 21 -8.26 -2.80 8.47
CA HIS A 21 -8.10 -2.81 9.92
C HIS A 21 -6.99 -1.82 10.33
N LYS A 22 -7.17 -1.10 11.45
CA LYS A 22 -6.23 -0.03 11.87
C LYS A 22 -4.77 -0.49 11.97
N THR A 23 -4.55 -1.74 12.39
CA THR A 23 -3.20 -2.32 12.54
C THR A 23 -2.43 -2.44 11.24
N VAL A 24 -3.11 -2.38 10.09
CA VAL A 24 -2.48 -2.35 8.78
C VAL A 24 -1.74 -1.02 8.57
N LEU A 25 -2.20 0.07 9.20
CA LEU A 25 -1.61 1.41 9.12
C LEU A 25 -0.51 1.66 10.17
N ASP A 26 -0.35 0.77 11.16
CA ASP A 26 0.66 0.89 12.23
C ASP A 26 2.09 0.55 11.75
N LYS A 27 2.26 0.22 10.46
CA LYS A 27 3.57 -0.05 9.87
C LYS A 27 4.35 1.25 9.67
N PRO A 28 5.63 1.32 10.06
CA PRO A 28 6.46 2.52 9.87
C PRO A 28 6.52 2.93 8.40
N GLY A 29 5.93 4.10 8.09
CA GLY A 29 6.03 4.78 6.80
C GLY A 29 5.59 3.95 5.59
N LEU A 30 4.34 4.15 5.15
CA LEU A 30 3.92 3.97 3.75
C LEU A 30 4.60 5.03 2.86
N ARG A 31 5.93 5.08 2.87
CA ARG A 31 6.77 6.03 2.12
C ARG A 31 7.92 5.34 1.39
N ARG A 32 8.05 4.01 1.48
CA ARG A 32 9.06 3.25 0.73
C ARG A 32 8.40 2.54 -0.44
N GLY A 33 8.37 3.22 -1.56
CA GLY A 33 7.86 2.70 -2.82
C GLY A 33 7.74 3.82 -3.83
N ALA A 34 8.85 4.44 -4.20
CA ALA A 34 8.94 5.32 -5.36
C ALA A 34 10.39 5.22 -5.85
N GLU A 35 10.74 4.04 -6.35
CA GLU A 35 11.93 3.86 -7.17
C GLU A 35 11.41 3.44 -8.55
N PRO A 36 11.22 4.40 -9.47
CA PRO A 36 10.95 4.07 -10.85
C PRO A 36 12.24 3.46 -11.41
N ARG A 37 12.25 2.15 -11.63
CA ARG A 37 13.31 1.52 -12.44
C ARG A 37 13.09 1.95 -13.89
N LEU A 38 13.95 2.87 -14.36
CA LEU A 38 14.21 3.11 -15.78
C LEU A 38 14.90 1.91 -16.41
#